data_AF-A0A969W1X7-F1
#
_entry.id   AF-A0A969W1X7-F1
#
_cell.length_a   1.000
_cell.length_b   1.000
_cell.length_c   1.000
_cell.angle_alpha   90.00
_cell.angle_beta   90.00
_cell.angle_gamma   90.00
#
_symmetry.space_group_name_H-M   'P 1'
#
loop_
_entity.id
_entity.type
_entity.pdbx_description
1 polymer ?
#
loop_
_entity_poly.entity_id
_entity_poly.type
_entity_poly.pdbx_seq_one_letter_code
_entity_poly.pdbx_strand_id
1 'polypeptide(L)'
;MFTEPLAGWREVAVRETRTKADWATEVARLMEGRFADCAKVKLVCDNLNTHTPGAFYEVFEPERARQLVRRIEFCHTPKHGNWLNIAENELSSLTRQCVSGRRFGDIETLRDETAAWFTDVNNTQRGVDWQMKVDDARCKLTSVYPKIKL
;
A
#
# COMPACT_ATOMS: atom_id res chain seq x y z
N MET A 1 -2.23 -1.87 -5.40
CA MET A 1 -3.26 -1.38 -4.47
C MET A 1 -2.59 -0.43 -3.50
N PHE A 2 -3.09 0.80 -3.40
CA PHE A 2 -2.70 1.77 -2.38
C PHE A 2 -3.95 2.21 -1.65
N THR A 3 -3.85 2.45 -0.35
CA THR A 3 -4.98 2.89 0.46
C THR A 3 -4.52 3.87 1.53
N GLU A 4 -5.37 4.85 1.80
CA GLU A 4 -5.31 5.75 2.93
C GLU A 4 -6.58 5.49 3.78
N PRO A 5 -6.52 4.56 4.73
CA PRO A 5 -7.72 4.04 5.40
C PRO A 5 -8.51 5.10 6.16
N LEU A 6 -7.79 6.04 6.80
CA LEU A 6 -8.40 7.12 7.60
C LEU A 6 -9.13 8.15 6.74
N ALA A 7 -8.71 8.35 5.50
CA ALA A 7 -9.38 9.23 4.55
C ALA A 7 -10.45 8.50 3.75
N GLY A 8 -10.65 7.19 4.00
CA GLY A 8 -11.47 6.35 3.15
C GLY A 8 -11.08 6.55 1.70
N TRP A 9 -9.82 6.26 1.34
CA TRP A 9 -9.33 6.36 -0.02
C TRP A 9 -8.53 5.12 -0.43
N ARG A 10 -8.66 4.73 -1.70
CA ARG A 10 -7.85 3.70 -2.33
C ARG A 10 -7.72 3.91 -3.83
N GLU A 11 -6.69 3.30 -4.39
CA GLU A 11 -6.44 3.29 -5.82
C GLU A 11 -5.74 1.99 -6.24
N VAL A 12 -6.12 1.50 -7.42
CA VAL A 12 -5.54 0.30 -8.03
C VAL A 12 -4.70 0.73 -9.21
N ALA A 13 -3.38 0.62 -9.08
CA ALA A 13 -2.47 0.75 -10.21
C ALA A 13 -2.30 -0.61 -10.91
N VAL A 14 -2.70 -0.69 -12.18
CA VAL A 14 -2.54 -1.88 -13.03
C VAL A 14 -1.40 -1.65 -14.02
N ARG A 15 -0.36 -2.47 -13.89
CA ARG A 15 0.87 -2.44 -14.70
C ARG A 15 1.08 -3.81 -15.35
N GLU A 16 1.84 -3.83 -16.45
CA GLU A 16 2.19 -5.09 -17.14
C GLU A 16 3.09 -5.97 -16.28
N THR A 17 3.91 -5.34 -15.45
CA THR A 17 4.83 -6.00 -14.52
C THR A 17 4.64 -5.53 -13.08
N ARG A 18 5.19 -6.32 -12.16
CA ARG A 18 5.28 -5.98 -10.73
C ARG A 18 6.75 -5.96 -10.32
N THR A 19 7.46 -4.94 -10.77
CA THR A 19 8.88 -4.75 -10.45
C THR A 19 9.09 -3.77 -9.29
N LYS A 20 10.33 -3.76 -8.77
CA LYS A 20 10.79 -2.74 -7.83
C LYS A 20 10.69 -1.33 -8.41
N ALA A 21 10.96 -1.20 -9.72
CA ALA A 21 10.85 0.06 -10.44
C ALA A 21 9.40 0.54 -10.59
N ASP A 22 8.48 -0.37 -10.91
CA ASP A 22 7.04 -0.08 -10.98
C ASP A 22 6.55 0.44 -9.62
N TRP A 23 6.94 -0.21 -8.53
CA TRP A 23 6.56 0.21 -7.19
C TRP A 23 7.10 1.59 -6.84
N ALA A 24 8.39 1.87 -7.05
CA ALA A 24 8.97 3.18 -6.75
C ALA A 24 8.31 4.29 -7.59
N THR A 25 7.98 4.00 -8.85
CA THR A 25 7.27 4.91 -9.74
C THR A 25 5.87 5.25 -9.21
N GLU A 26 5.11 4.26 -8.76
CA GLU A 26 3.78 4.49 -8.19
C GLU A 26 3.85 5.28 -6.88
N VAL A 27 4.78 4.95 -5.98
CA VAL A 27 4.90 5.69 -4.73
C VAL A 27 5.34 7.13 -4.99
N ALA A 28 6.27 7.36 -5.93
CA ALA A 28 6.67 8.72 -6.32
C ALA A 28 5.48 9.52 -6.86
N ARG A 29 4.66 8.93 -7.75
CA ARG A 29 3.44 9.56 -8.27
C ARG A 29 2.48 9.98 -7.14
N LEU A 30 2.32 9.14 -6.11
CA LEU A 30 1.48 9.48 -4.96
C LEU A 30 2.09 10.59 -4.10
N MET A 31 3.40 10.56 -3.87
CA MET A 31 4.13 11.56 -3.08
C MET A 31 4.19 12.94 -3.75
N GLU A 32 4.20 12.97 -5.08
CA GLU A 32 4.24 14.19 -5.90
C GLU A 32 2.83 14.66 -6.31
N GLY A 33 1.83 13.79 -6.22
CA GLY A 33 0.42 14.09 -6.47
C GLY A 33 -0.37 14.23 -5.17
N ARG A 34 -1.14 13.20 -4.82
CA ARG A 34 -2.08 13.22 -3.67
C ARG A 34 -1.46 13.71 -2.36
N PHE A 35 -0.20 13.34 -2.10
CA PHE A 35 0.51 13.67 -0.87
C PHE A 35 1.56 14.76 -1.06
N ALA A 36 1.48 15.58 -2.12
CA ALA A 36 2.44 16.65 -2.42
C ALA A 36 2.65 17.60 -1.23
N ASP A 37 1.55 17.98 -0.57
CA ASP A 37 1.56 18.93 0.55
C ASP A 37 1.88 18.29 1.92
N CYS A 38 2.02 16.96 1.97
CA CYS A 38 2.36 16.27 3.22
C CYS A 38 3.85 16.39 3.52
N ALA A 39 4.19 16.95 4.68
CA ALA A 39 5.59 17.01 5.15
C ALA A 39 6.21 15.61 5.33
N LYS A 40 5.41 14.66 5.82
CA LYS A 40 5.78 13.26 6.05
C LYS A 40 4.60 12.34 5.72
N VAL A 41 4.87 11.18 5.13
CA VAL A 41 3.91 10.12 4.83
C VAL A 41 4.39 8.82 5.47
N LYS A 42 3.56 8.19 6.30
CA LYS A 42 3.81 6.83 6.82
C LYS A 42 3.34 5.81 5.81
N LEU A 43 4.29 5.14 5.16
CA LEU A 43 4.00 4.11 4.18
C LEU A 43 4.10 2.75 4.86
N VAL A 44 2.93 2.15 5.13
CA VAL A 44 2.84 0.77 5.60
C VAL A 44 2.91 -0.16 4.40
N CYS A 45 3.81 -1.14 4.44
CA CYS A 45 3.97 -2.11 3.37
C CYS A 45 4.35 -3.49 3.92
N ASP A 46 4.09 -4.53 3.15
CA ASP A 46 4.59 -5.86 3.48
C ASP A 46 6.12 -5.93 3.37
N ASN A 47 6.71 -6.96 3.98
CA ASN A 47 8.16 -7.15 4.01
C ASN A 47 8.65 -7.83 2.72
N LEU A 48 8.45 -7.14 1.59
CA LEU A 48 8.85 -7.59 0.26
C LEU A 48 10.15 -6.91 -0.18
N ASN A 49 10.99 -7.63 -0.91
CA ASN A 49 12.30 -7.14 -1.40
C ASN A 49 12.20 -5.91 -2.33
N THR A 50 11.03 -5.65 -2.93
CA THR A 50 10.75 -4.47 -3.75
C THR A 50 10.49 -3.22 -2.92
N HIS A 51 10.00 -3.36 -1.69
CA HIS A 51 9.55 -2.24 -0.86
C HIS A 51 10.71 -1.68 -0.03
N THR A 52 11.67 -1.03 -0.69
CA THR A 52 12.86 -0.49 -0.01
C THR A 52 13.17 0.93 -0.46
N PRO A 53 13.78 1.77 0.40
CA PRO A 53 14.28 3.08 -0.01
C PRO A 53 15.20 3.02 -1.23
N GLY A 54 16.00 1.95 -1.35
CA GLY A 54 16.90 1.73 -2.48
C GLY A 54 16.20 1.66 -3.84
N ALA A 55 14.91 1.27 -3.88
CA ALA A 55 14.13 1.26 -5.12
C ALA A 55 14.04 2.64 -5.77
N PHE A 56 13.99 3.71 -4.97
CA PHE A 56 13.94 5.07 -5.51
C PHE A 56 15.27 5.44 -6.17
N TYR A 57 16.40 5.00 -5.62
CA TYR A 57 17.73 5.27 -6.16
C TYR A 57 18.06 4.44 -7.40
N GLU A 58 17.36 3.33 -7.61
CA GLU A 58 17.47 2.54 -8.84
C GLU A 58 16.70 3.15 -10.01
N VAL A 59 15.70 4.01 -9.74
CA VAL A 59 14.77 4.54 -10.74
C VAL A 59 14.97 6.03 -11.02
N PHE A 60 15.35 6.80 -9.99
CA PHE A 60 15.42 8.26 -10.06
C PHE A 60 16.81 8.78 -9.80
N GLU A 61 17.09 9.97 -10.32
CA GLU A 61 18.28 10.73 -9.98
C GLU A 61 18.45 10.85 -8.45
N PRO A 62 19.66 10.73 -7.90
CA PRO A 62 19.90 10.64 -6.46
C PRO A 62 19.28 11.79 -5.66
N GLU A 63 19.24 13.00 -6.22
CA GLU A 63 18.61 14.16 -5.58
C GLU A 63 17.10 13.97 -5.42
N ARG A 64 16.40 13.59 -6.50
CA ARG A 64 14.95 13.33 -6.48
C ARG A 64 14.62 12.15 -5.57
N ALA A 65 15.37 11.06 -5.68
CA ALA A 65 15.21 9.88 -4.81
C ALA A 65 15.31 10.28 -3.33
N ARG A 66 16.34 11.06 -2.96
CA ARG A 66 16.54 11.54 -1.59
C ARG A 66 15.40 12.45 -1.12
N GLN A 67 14.92 13.35 -1.99
CA GLN A 67 13.82 14.26 -1.66
C GLN A 67 12.50 13.52 -1.39
N LEU A 68 12.24 12.43 -2.12
CA LEU A 68 11.08 11.55 -1.90
C LEU A 68 11.26 10.74 -0.61
N VAL A 69 12.37 9.99 -0.50
CA VAL A 69 12.62 9.06 0.61
C VAL A 69 12.63 9.77 1.97
N ARG A 70 13.17 10.99 2.08
CA ARG A 70 13.17 11.73 3.36
C ARG A 70 11.76 12.04 3.88
N ARG A 71 10.79 12.19 2.98
CA ARG A 71 9.37 12.45 3.28
C ARG A 71 8.60 11.17 3.60
N ILE A 72 9.18 9.99 3.37
CA ILE A 72 8.54 8.71 3.67
C ILE A 72 9.08 8.16 5.00
N GLU A 73 8.18 7.69 5.84
CA GLU A 73 8.48 6.82 6.98
C GLU A 73 8.01 5.41 6.61
N PHE A 74 8.96 4.50 6.40
CA PHE A 74 8.64 3.12 6.01
C PHE A 74 8.28 2.29 7.24
N CYS A 75 7.09 1.71 7.23
CA CYS A 75 6.58 0.84 8.29
C CYS A 75 6.33 -0.57 7.71
N HIS A 76 7.31 -1.45 7.82
CA HIS A 76 7.17 -2.83 7.34
C HIS A 76 6.35 -3.67 8.31
N THR A 77 5.40 -4.46 7.80
CA THR A 77 4.76 -5.48 8.61
C THR A 77 5.77 -6.55 9.04
N PRO A 78 5.57 -7.22 10.19
CA PRO A 78 6.40 -8.36 10.59
C PRO A 78 6.47 -9.44 9.50
N LYS A 79 7.53 -10.25 9.51
CA LYS A 79 7.61 -11.43 8.63
C LYS A 79 6.40 -12.33 8.88
N HIS A 80 5.76 -12.78 7.80
CA HIS A 80 4.49 -13.54 7.84
C HIS A 80 3.29 -12.79 8.45
N GLY A 81 3.44 -11.48 8.69
CA GLY A 81 2.42 -10.60 9.25
C GLY A 81 1.64 -9.80 8.21
N ASN A 82 1.57 -10.25 6.94
CA ASN A 82 0.91 -9.49 5.87
C ASN A 82 -0.58 -9.21 6.15
N TRP A 83 -1.22 -10.01 7.01
CA TRP A 83 -2.59 -9.76 7.47
C TRP A 83 -2.73 -8.43 8.25
N LEU A 84 -1.63 -7.84 8.71
CA LEU A 84 -1.59 -6.51 9.32
C LEU A 84 -1.57 -5.36 8.29
N ASN A 85 -1.40 -5.67 7.00
CA ASN A 85 -1.39 -4.67 5.94
C ASN A 85 -2.82 -4.39 5.46
N ILE A 86 -3.33 -3.19 5.72
CA ILE A 86 -4.69 -2.81 5.34
C ILE A 86 -4.93 -2.90 3.83
N ALA A 87 -3.90 -2.69 3.01
CA ALA A 87 -4.01 -2.83 1.56
C ALA A 87 -4.44 -4.25 1.12
N GLU A 88 -4.17 -5.29 1.92
CA GLU A 88 -4.61 -6.67 1.64
C GLU A 88 -6.13 -6.84 1.80
N ASN A 89 -6.77 -6.10 2.73
CA ASN A 89 -8.22 -6.10 2.89
C ASN A 89 -8.91 -5.48 1.68
N GLU A 90 -8.37 -4.36 1.20
CA GLU A 90 -8.84 -3.69 -0.02
C GLU A 90 -8.62 -4.59 -1.25
N LEU A 91 -7.46 -5.23 -1.36
CA LEU A 91 -7.16 -6.18 -2.45
C LEU A 91 -8.13 -7.37 -2.44
N SER A 92 -8.47 -7.89 -1.26
CA SER A 92 -9.46 -8.97 -1.11
C SER A 92 -10.87 -8.52 -1.51
N SER A 93 -11.23 -7.28 -1.20
CA SER A 93 -12.51 -6.68 -1.58
C SER A 93 -12.60 -6.48 -3.10
N LEU A 94 -11.57 -5.88 -3.70
CA LEU A 94 -11.42 -5.76 -5.15
C LEU A 94 -11.55 -7.12 -5.83
N THR A 95 -10.83 -8.13 -5.32
CA THR A 95 -10.85 -9.47 -5.91
C THR A 95 -12.27 -10.03 -5.92
N ARG A 96 -12.99 -9.95 -4.80
CA ARG A 96 -14.35 -10.50 -4.68
C ARG A 96 -15.39 -9.73 -5.48
N GLN A 97 -15.29 -8.40 -5.52
CA GLN A 97 -16.32 -7.53 -6.07
C GLN A 97 -16.10 -7.23 -7.56
N CYS A 98 -14.85 -7.17 -8.02
CA CYS A 98 -14.49 -6.70 -9.35
C CYS A 98 -13.86 -7.76 -10.24
N VAL A 99 -13.16 -8.76 -9.70
CA VAL A 99 -12.31 -9.68 -10.49
C VAL A 99 -12.84 -11.12 -10.50
N SER A 100 -13.42 -11.58 -9.38
CA SER A 100 -13.82 -12.98 -9.19
C SER A 100 -14.84 -13.41 -10.25
N GLY A 101 -14.60 -14.57 -10.86
CA GLY A 101 -15.48 -15.12 -11.91
C GLY A 101 -15.36 -14.44 -13.28
N ARG A 102 -14.48 -13.44 -13.44
CA ARG A 102 -14.28 -12.70 -14.69
C ARG A 102 -12.94 -13.04 -15.32
N ARG A 103 -12.87 -12.94 -16.65
CA ARG A 103 -11.62 -13.01 -17.43
C ARG A 103 -11.45 -11.71 -18.18
N PHE A 104 -10.25 -11.17 -18.14
CA PHE A 104 -9.87 -9.93 -18.83
C PHE A 104 -9.00 -10.31 -20.02
N GLY A 105 -9.42 -9.90 -21.22
CA GLY A 105 -8.69 -10.22 -22.47
C GLY A 105 -7.46 -9.35 -22.67
N ASP A 106 -7.42 -8.18 -22.03
CA ASP A 106 -6.38 -7.18 -22.16
C ASP A 106 -6.26 -6.36 -20.86
N ILE A 107 -5.15 -5.61 -20.75
CA ILE A 107 -4.82 -4.82 -19.57
C ILE A 107 -5.65 -3.53 -19.47
N GLU A 108 -6.17 -3.00 -20.57
CA GLU A 108 -6.95 -1.77 -20.60
C GLU A 108 -8.31 -2.01 -19.97
N THR A 109 -8.98 -3.10 -20.34
CA THR A 109 -10.22 -3.55 -19.70
C THR A 109 -10.02 -3.77 -18.19
N LEU A 110 -8.90 -4.36 -17.76
CA LEU A 110 -8.61 -4.53 -16.34
C LEU A 110 -8.41 -3.17 -15.63
N ARG A 111 -7.76 -2.20 -16.28
CA ARG A 111 -7.60 -0.84 -15.75
C ARG A 111 -8.96 -0.16 -15.57
N ASP A 112 -9.80 -0.17 -16.60
CA ASP A 112 -11.09 0.50 -16.58
C ASP A 112 -12.01 -0.08 -15.50
N GLU A 113 -12.03 -1.40 -15.37
CA GLU A 113 -12.86 -2.10 -14.39
C GLU A 113 -12.40 -1.88 -12.96
N THR A 114 -11.08 -1.97 -12.72
CA THR A 114 -10.52 -1.66 -11.40
C THR A 114 -10.68 -0.18 -11.05
N ALA A 115 -10.62 0.72 -12.04
CA ALA A 115 -10.87 2.15 -11.88
C ALA A 115 -12.31 2.48 -11.52
N ALA A 116 -13.27 1.89 -12.24
CA ALA A 116 -14.68 2.00 -11.90
C ALA A 116 -14.94 1.52 -10.47
N TRP A 117 -14.37 0.36 -10.09
CA TRP A 117 -14.50 -0.17 -8.74
C TRP A 117 -13.95 0.77 -7.67
N PHE A 118 -12.68 1.21 -7.76
CA PHE A 118 -12.13 2.06 -6.69
C PHE A 118 -12.79 3.43 -6.65
N THR A 119 -13.29 3.94 -7.79
CA THR A 119 -14.04 5.20 -7.85
C THR A 119 -15.37 5.09 -7.11
N ASP A 120 -16.13 4.02 -7.34
CA ASP A 120 -17.37 3.75 -6.61
C ASP A 120 -17.13 3.59 -5.10
N VAL A 121 -16.12 2.82 -4.70
CA VAL A 121 -15.78 2.61 -3.29
C VAL A 121 -15.28 3.91 -2.63
N ASN A 122 -14.53 4.74 -3.36
CA ASN A 122 -14.14 6.09 -2.94
C ASN A 122 -15.36 7.00 -2.74
N ASN A 123 -16.32 7.00 -3.66
CA ASN A 123 -17.50 7.86 -3.56
C ASN A 123 -18.45 7.43 -2.45
N THR A 124 -18.58 6.12 -2.22
CA THR A 124 -19.43 5.56 -1.15
C THR A 124 -18.78 5.57 0.23
N GLN A 125 -17.51 6.01 0.32
CA GLN A 125 -16.74 6.15 1.56
C GLN A 125 -16.77 4.88 2.44
N ARG A 126 -16.80 3.70 1.79
CA ARG A 126 -16.68 2.43 2.50
C ARG A 126 -15.25 2.29 3.02
N GLY A 127 -15.09 2.41 4.33
CA GLY A 127 -13.80 2.24 5.01
C GLY A 127 -13.56 0.80 5.43
N VAL A 128 -12.29 0.49 5.76
CA VAL A 128 -11.92 -0.77 6.40
C VAL A 128 -12.31 -0.71 7.87
N ASP A 129 -13.14 -1.65 8.32
CA ASP A 129 -13.43 -1.83 9.73
C ASP A 129 -12.26 -2.54 10.43
N TRP A 130 -11.34 -1.74 10.97
CA TRP A 130 -10.12 -2.23 11.58
C TRP A 130 -10.30 -2.54 13.07
N GLN A 131 -10.22 -3.82 13.42
CA GLN A 131 -10.48 -4.31 14.78
C GLN A 131 -9.23 -4.58 15.62
N MET A 132 -8.03 -4.55 15.04
CA MET A 132 -6.78 -4.87 15.74
C MET A 132 -6.25 -3.65 16.51
N LYS A 133 -6.27 -3.71 17.84
CA LYS A 133 -5.77 -2.66 18.72
C LYS A 133 -4.32 -2.89 19.16
N VAL A 134 -3.71 -1.88 19.77
CA VAL A 134 -2.35 -1.96 20.32
C VAL A 134 -2.26 -3.06 21.39
N ASP A 135 -3.27 -3.18 22.25
CA ASP A 135 -3.29 -4.20 23.30
C ASP A 135 -3.40 -5.62 22.73
N ASP A 136 -4.20 -5.81 21.67
CA ASP A 136 -4.24 -7.07 20.94
C ASP A 136 -2.86 -7.43 20.37
N ALA A 137 -2.12 -6.43 19.88
CA ALA A 137 -0.78 -6.63 19.32
C ALA A 137 0.20 -7.11 20.40
N ARG A 138 0.13 -6.56 21.62
CA ARG A 138 0.99 -6.99 22.73
C ARG A 138 0.80 -8.46 23.06
N CYS A 139 -0.43 -8.97 22.98
CA CYS A 139 -0.73 -10.38 23.21
C CYS A 139 -0.38 -11.26 22.00
N LYS A 140 -0.89 -10.90 20.81
CA LYS A 140 -0.79 -11.73 19.59
C LYS A 140 0.61 -11.72 18.96
N LEU A 141 1.40 -10.67 19.16
CA LEU A 141 2.75 -10.52 18.61
C LEU A 141 3.83 -10.59 19.71
N THR A 142 3.58 -11.32 20.80
CA THR A 142 4.50 -11.41 21.95
C THR A 142 5.95 -11.74 21.54
N SER A 143 6.15 -12.54 20.50
CA SER A 143 7.49 -12.89 19.98
C SER A 143 8.25 -11.72 19.33
N VAL A 144 7.56 -10.67 18.91
CA VAL A 144 8.12 -9.47 18.24
C VAL A 144 8.44 -8.36 19.24
N TYR A 145 7.75 -8.33 20.40
CA TYR A 145 8.03 -7.36 21.44
C TYR A 145 9.31 -7.72 22.22
N PRO A 146 10.19 -6.74 22.51
CA PRO A 146 11.37 -6.99 23.33
C PRO A 146 10.94 -7.44 24.74
N LYS A 147 11.52 -8.56 25.21
CA LYS A 147 11.37 -9.00 26.59
C LYS A 147 12.19 -8.05 27.48
N ILE A 148 11.50 -7.11 28.11
CA ILE A 148 12.12 -6.24 29.11
C ILE A 148 12.45 -7.13 30.32
N LYS A 149 13.73 -7.45 30.50
CA LYS A 149 14.22 -8.01 31.76
C LYS A 149 14.44 -6.83 32.70
N LEU A 150 13.67 -6.81 33.79
CA LEU A 150 13.92 -5.92 34.93
C LEU A 150 15.13 -6.41 35.72
#